data_AF-A0A0E3VXU7-F1
#
_entry.id   AF-A0A0E3VXU7-F1
#
_cell.length_a   1.000
_cell.length_b   1.000
_cell.length_c   1.000
_cell.angle_alpha   90.00
_cell.angle_beta   90.00
_cell.angle_gamma   90.00
#
_symmetry.space_group_name_H-M   'P 1'
#
loop_
_entity.id
_entity.type
_entity.pdbx_description
1 polymer ?
#
loop_
_entity_poly.entity_id
_entity_poly.type
_entity_poly.pdbx_seq_one_letter_code
_entity_poly.pdbx_strand_id
1 'polypeptide(L)'
;MINAMSGYQPYTSANSVGNVLPGGLSLCSIMVLVLMERYGIYQDLIRSAYDDMQARNNLLKDMNKALSVLRTNRPTDEKAAKDYGTFVDSQGTTQHVFEWMREKGIPIEATKTTLEKLNEHFAKRGARSPFPSPDTQTGGKRGVQSQFDAAINNLKASIDGANSEGEMAMIHLQGLLGKHNDVAALMSNLLSRDQKIKEMIIGNFR
;
A
#
# COMPACT_ATOMS: atom_id res chain seq x y z
N MET A 1 -19.85 -75.33 2.93
CA MET A 1 -18.93 -75.29 4.09
C MET A 1 -17.83 -74.29 3.78
N ILE A 2 -17.90 -73.14 4.43
CA ILE A 2 -16.97 -72.01 4.32
C ILE A 2 -15.89 -72.24 5.38
N ASN A 3 -14.62 -72.32 4.97
CA ASN A 3 -13.51 -72.38 5.91
C ASN A 3 -12.89 -70.98 6.05
N ALA A 4 -12.78 -70.55 7.29
CA ALA A 4 -12.62 -69.17 7.71
C ALA A 4 -11.22 -68.59 7.49
N MET A 5 -11.21 -67.30 7.18
CA MET A 5 -10.10 -66.37 7.43
C MET A 5 -9.59 -66.51 8.87
N SER A 6 -8.29 -66.76 9.04
CA SER A 6 -7.57 -66.39 10.25
C SER A 6 -6.09 -66.27 9.94
N GLY A 7 -5.61 -65.04 9.94
CA GLY A 7 -4.23 -64.68 9.65
C GLY A 7 -4.00 -63.21 9.90
N TYR A 8 -4.48 -62.72 11.06
CA TYR A 8 -4.08 -61.42 11.61
C TYR A 8 -2.57 -61.50 11.87
N GLN A 9 -1.76 -60.93 10.97
CA GLN A 9 -0.35 -60.69 11.26
C GLN A 9 -0.29 -59.50 12.22
N PRO A 10 0.30 -59.66 13.42
CA PRO A 10 0.41 -58.57 14.38
C PRO A 10 1.29 -57.47 13.79
N TYR A 11 0.94 -56.22 14.10
CA TYR A 11 1.78 -55.05 13.90
C TYR A 11 3.17 -55.34 14.48
N THR A 12 4.10 -55.74 13.61
CA THR A 12 5.51 -55.78 13.96
C THR A 12 5.91 -54.34 14.17
N SER A 13 6.33 -54.09 15.40
CA SER A 13 6.82 -52.82 15.92
C SER A 13 7.61 -52.03 14.88
N ALA A 14 7.09 -50.84 14.57
CA ALA A 14 7.79 -49.81 13.84
C ALA A 14 9.12 -49.50 14.53
N ASN A 15 10.19 -50.16 14.07
CA ASN A 15 11.54 -49.69 14.32
C ASN A 15 11.69 -48.37 13.56
N SER A 16 11.64 -47.29 14.34
CA SER A 16 12.11 -45.95 14.06
C SER A 16 13.45 -45.96 13.30
N VAL A 17 13.41 -46.10 11.98
CA VAL A 17 14.56 -45.87 11.10
C VAL A 17 14.06 -45.17 9.84
N GLY A 18 14.18 -43.85 9.86
CA GLY A 18 13.96 -43.02 8.69
C GLY A 18 12.65 -42.26 8.75
N ASN A 19 12.77 -40.99 9.11
CA ASN A 19 11.79 -39.92 8.94
C ASN A 19 11.52 -39.64 7.43
N VAL A 20 11.36 -40.70 6.62
CA VAL A 20 11.28 -40.66 5.16
C VAL A 20 9.82 -40.82 4.78
N LEU A 21 9.23 -39.73 4.33
CA LEU A 21 7.89 -39.73 3.76
C LEU A 21 7.94 -40.22 2.30
N PRO A 22 6.80 -40.61 1.69
CA PRO A 22 6.76 -41.10 0.32
C PRO A 22 7.43 -40.09 -0.64
N GLY A 23 8.47 -40.54 -1.37
CA GLY A 23 9.29 -39.68 -2.24
C GLY A 23 10.75 -39.49 -1.81
N GLY A 24 11.20 -40.12 -0.72
CA GLY A 24 12.62 -40.12 -0.33
C GLY A 24 13.11 -38.85 0.38
N LEU A 25 12.22 -37.89 0.62
CA LEU A 25 12.54 -36.67 1.35
C LEU A 25 12.46 -36.93 2.87
N SER A 26 13.49 -36.49 3.59
CA SER A 26 13.44 -36.46 5.05
C SER A 26 12.41 -35.42 5.50
N LEU A 27 11.77 -35.63 6.65
CA LEU A 27 10.89 -34.65 7.28
C LEU A 27 11.57 -33.27 7.40
N CYS A 28 12.88 -33.24 7.71
CA CYS A 28 13.66 -32.00 7.75
C CYS A 28 13.74 -31.33 6.37
N SER A 29 13.88 -32.10 5.28
CA SER A 29 13.90 -31.55 3.92
C SER A 29 12.58 -30.88 3.56
N ILE A 30 11.45 -31.52 3.89
CA ILE A 30 10.11 -30.94 3.67
C ILE A 30 9.92 -29.65 4.50
N MET A 31 10.33 -29.67 5.77
CA MET A 31 10.26 -28.48 6.62
C MET A 31 11.13 -27.33 6.09
N VAL A 32 12.34 -27.62 5.58
CA VAL A 32 13.18 -26.60 4.93
C VAL A 32 12.49 -26.02 3.70
N LEU A 33 11.88 -26.86 2.85
CA LEU A 33 11.14 -26.37 1.67
C LEU A 33 9.98 -25.45 2.05
N VAL A 34 9.20 -25.81 3.06
CA VAL A 34 8.10 -24.97 3.57
C VAL A 34 8.63 -23.64 4.13
N LEU A 35 9.75 -23.67 4.86
CA LEU A 35 10.35 -22.44 5.38
C LEU A 35 10.94 -21.56 4.26
N MET A 36 11.50 -22.16 3.20
CA MET A 36 11.97 -21.42 2.03
C MET A 36 10.82 -20.73 1.29
N GLU A 37 9.69 -21.41 1.10
CA GLU A 37 8.48 -20.80 0.51
C GLU A 37 8.00 -19.62 1.37
N ARG A 38 7.90 -19.82 2.69
CA ARG A 38 7.51 -18.76 3.62
C ARG A 38 8.49 -17.59 3.63
N TYR A 39 9.78 -17.86 3.50
CA TYR A 39 10.82 -16.85 3.38
C TYR A 39 10.63 -16.01 2.12
N GLY A 40 10.37 -16.63 0.97
CA GLY A 40 10.03 -15.93 -0.28
C GLY A 40 8.80 -15.04 -0.14
N ILE A 41 7.72 -15.55 0.44
CA ILE A 41 6.50 -14.75 0.69
C ILE A 41 6.80 -13.51 1.54
N TYR A 42 7.60 -13.65 2.59
CA TYR A 42 7.97 -12.49 3.42
C TYR A 42 8.85 -11.50 2.68
N GLN A 43 9.75 -11.94 1.81
CA GLN A 43 10.53 -11.03 0.97
C GLN A 43 9.64 -10.21 0.03
N ASP A 44 8.67 -10.85 -0.63
CA ASP A 44 7.73 -10.16 -1.53
C ASP A 44 6.89 -9.13 -0.76
N LEU A 45 6.40 -9.50 0.43
CA LEU A 45 5.64 -8.59 1.30
C LEU A 45 6.51 -7.42 1.80
N ILE A 46 7.76 -7.68 2.19
CA ILE A 46 8.70 -6.63 2.61
C ILE A 46 8.97 -5.65 1.46
N ARG A 47 9.18 -6.15 0.25
CA ARG A 47 9.42 -5.33 -0.93
C ARG A 47 8.20 -4.48 -1.26
N SER A 48 7.02 -5.09 -1.30
CA SER A 48 5.75 -4.40 -1.53
C SER A 48 5.50 -3.30 -0.48
N ALA A 49 5.76 -3.59 0.80
CA ALA A 49 5.63 -2.61 1.88
C ALA A 49 6.63 -1.44 1.73
N TYR A 50 7.85 -1.71 1.26
CA TYR A 50 8.83 -0.66 0.99
C TYR A 50 8.40 0.25 -0.17
N ASP A 51 7.91 -0.34 -1.26
CA ASP A 51 7.42 0.40 -2.43
C ASP A 51 6.22 1.29 -2.04
N ASP A 52 5.28 0.77 -1.23
CA ASP A 52 4.16 1.54 -0.69
C ASP A 52 4.63 2.70 0.21
N MET A 53 5.59 2.46 1.11
CA MET A 53 6.18 3.52 1.94
C MET A 53 6.87 4.60 1.10
N GLN A 54 7.57 4.22 0.04
CA GLN A 54 8.20 5.18 -0.85
C GLN A 54 7.16 6.01 -1.61
N ALA A 55 6.10 5.38 -2.12
CA ALA A 55 4.99 6.06 -2.77
C ALA A 55 4.30 7.06 -1.82
N ARG A 56 4.09 6.68 -0.56
CA ARG A 56 3.53 7.57 0.48
C ARG A 56 4.44 8.74 0.80
N ASN A 57 5.74 8.52 0.94
CA ASN A 57 6.71 9.60 1.16
C ASN A 57 6.73 10.59 -0.01
N ASN A 58 6.60 10.10 -1.24
CA ASN A 58 6.47 10.94 -2.42
C ASN A 58 5.15 11.74 -2.41
N LEU A 59 4.04 11.09 -2.07
CA LEU A 59 2.74 11.76 -1.90
C LEU A 59 2.81 12.87 -0.83
N LEU A 60 3.41 12.60 0.34
CA LEU A 60 3.56 13.59 1.41
C LEU A 60 4.41 14.79 0.97
N LYS A 61 5.49 14.56 0.21
CA LYS A 61 6.27 15.66 -0.38
C LYS A 61 5.41 16.51 -1.30
N ASP A 62 4.61 15.87 -2.14
CA ASP A 62 3.75 16.54 -3.11
C ASP A 62 2.62 17.32 -2.42
N MET A 63 2.00 16.75 -1.39
CA MET A 63 1.04 17.44 -0.53
C MET A 63 1.65 18.67 0.14
N ASN A 64 2.87 18.56 0.68
CA ASN A 64 3.53 19.70 1.32
C ASN A 64 3.88 20.82 0.32
N LYS A 65 4.30 20.47 -0.90
CA LYS A 65 4.53 21.44 -1.99
C LYS A 65 3.21 22.12 -2.38
N ALA A 66 2.15 21.35 -2.62
CA ALA A 66 0.83 21.89 -2.93
C ALA A 66 0.31 22.81 -1.82
N LEU A 67 0.49 22.41 -0.55
CA LEU A 67 0.12 23.22 0.62
C LEU A 67 0.90 24.55 0.66
N SER A 68 2.19 24.53 0.36
CA SER A 68 3.00 25.74 0.26
C SER A 68 2.46 26.67 -0.81
N VAL A 69 2.15 26.15 -2.00
CA VAL A 69 1.59 26.94 -3.11
C VAL A 69 0.23 27.53 -2.74
N LEU A 70 -0.66 26.76 -2.10
CA LEU A 70 -1.95 27.26 -1.61
C LEU A 70 -1.79 28.41 -0.62
N ARG A 71 -0.84 28.32 0.31
CA ARG A 71 -0.56 29.38 1.29
C ARG A 71 -0.03 30.64 0.63
N THR A 72 0.85 30.50 -0.36
CA THR A 72 1.41 31.63 -1.11
C THR A 72 0.37 32.32 -1.98
N ASN A 73 -0.50 31.54 -2.64
CA ASN A 73 -1.50 32.05 -3.57
C ASN A 73 -2.81 32.48 -2.89
N ARG A 74 -2.95 32.25 -1.59
CA ARG A 74 -4.12 32.63 -0.80
C ARG A 74 -4.46 34.11 -1.03
N PRO A 75 -5.69 34.44 -1.47
CA PRO A 75 -6.15 35.82 -1.55
C PRO A 75 -6.17 36.47 -0.16
N THR A 76 -5.73 37.73 -0.07
CA THR A 76 -5.93 38.57 1.12
C THR A 76 -7.32 39.21 1.16
N ASP A 77 -7.96 39.34 0.00
CA ASP A 77 -9.31 39.88 -0.14
C ASP A 77 -10.32 38.75 -0.28
N GLU A 78 -11.34 38.74 0.59
CA GLU A 78 -12.39 37.70 0.63
C GLU A 78 -13.14 37.54 -0.70
N LYS A 79 -13.19 38.59 -1.52
CA LYS A 79 -13.92 38.61 -2.79
C LYS A 79 -13.03 38.38 -4.01
N ALA A 80 -11.71 38.38 -3.86
CA ALA A 80 -10.79 38.19 -4.98
C ALA A 80 -10.60 36.70 -5.26
N ALA A 81 -11.04 36.25 -6.43
CA ALA A 81 -10.77 34.89 -6.88
C ALA A 81 -9.36 34.79 -7.49
N LYS A 82 -8.47 34.02 -6.86
CA LYS A 82 -7.12 33.74 -7.38
C LYS A 82 -7.00 32.30 -7.84
N ASP A 83 -6.05 32.07 -8.73
CA ASP A 83 -5.69 30.73 -9.19
C ASP A 83 -4.99 29.95 -8.07
N TYR A 84 -5.35 28.67 -7.91
CA TYR A 84 -4.73 27.78 -6.91
C TYR A 84 -3.24 27.54 -7.16
N GLY A 85 -2.77 27.74 -8.40
CA GLY A 85 -1.38 27.66 -8.80
C GLY A 85 -0.93 26.27 -9.21
N THR A 86 0.36 26.19 -9.54
CA THR A 86 1.03 24.97 -9.99
C THR A 86 2.20 24.64 -9.07
N PHE A 87 2.55 23.36 -8.99
CA PHE A 87 3.72 22.87 -8.30
C PHE A 87 4.37 21.74 -9.10
N VAL A 88 5.66 21.49 -8.86
CA VAL A 88 6.37 20.36 -9.47
C VAL A 88 6.28 19.17 -8.51
N ASP A 89 5.68 18.07 -8.95
CA ASP A 89 5.52 16.86 -8.15
C ASP A 89 6.85 16.12 -7.91
N SER A 90 6.79 14.96 -7.25
CA SER A 90 7.92 14.11 -6.93
C SER A 90 8.51 13.41 -8.15
N GLN A 91 7.77 13.36 -9.25
CA GLN A 91 8.17 12.82 -10.54
C GLN A 91 8.77 13.89 -11.47
N GLY A 92 8.76 15.16 -11.05
CA GLY A 92 9.26 16.28 -11.86
C GLY A 92 8.22 16.87 -12.83
N THR A 93 6.95 16.49 -12.71
CA THR A 93 5.88 17.01 -13.57
C THR A 93 5.23 18.23 -12.93
N THR A 94 5.04 19.29 -13.71
CA THR A 94 4.26 20.46 -13.27
C THR A 94 2.78 20.11 -13.25
N GLN A 95 2.19 20.14 -12.06
CA GLN A 95 0.78 19.84 -11.84
C GLN A 95 0.03 21.07 -11.33
N HIS A 96 -1.24 21.19 -11.71
CA HIS A 96 -2.13 22.20 -11.17
C HIS A 96 -2.70 21.73 -9.84
N VAL A 97 -2.60 22.55 -8.78
CA VAL A 97 -3.01 22.14 -7.42
C VAL A 97 -4.46 21.68 -7.38
N PHE A 98 -5.36 22.42 -8.05
CA PHE A 98 -6.78 22.07 -8.12
C PHE A 98 -7.04 20.68 -8.75
N GLU A 99 -6.40 20.40 -9.89
CA GLU A 99 -6.60 19.13 -10.61
C GLU A 99 -6.02 17.98 -9.81
N TRP A 100 -4.80 18.16 -9.31
CA TRP A 100 -4.11 17.17 -8.50
C TRP A 100 -4.88 16.83 -7.22
N MET A 101 -5.39 17.84 -6.48
CA MET A 101 -6.19 17.59 -5.27
C MET A 101 -7.45 16.77 -5.60
N ARG A 102 -8.14 17.10 -6.69
CA ARG A 102 -9.34 16.37 -7.14
C ARG A 102 -9.02 14.94 -7.54
N GLU A 103 -7.93 14.72 -8.27
CA GLU A 103 -7.46 13.38 -8.65
C GLU A 103 -7.07 12.53 -7.44
N LYS A 104 -6.51 13.16 -6.40
CA LYS A 104 -6.19 12.49 -5.13
C LYS A 104 -7.39 12.34 -4.19
N GLY A 105 -8.60 12.70 -4.64
CA GLY A 105 -9.82 12.58 -3.86
C GLY A 105 -9.91 13.57 -2.69
N ILE A 106 -9.06 14.61 -2.68
CA ILE A 106 -9.07 15.65 -1.66
C ILE A 106 -10.12 16.70 -2.06
N PRO A 107 -11.15 16.94 -1.24
CA PRO A 107 -12.21 17.87 -1.59
C PRO A 107 -11.67 19.29 -1.73
N ILE A 108 -11.95 19.91 -2.87
CA ILE A 108 -11.60 21.30 -3.16
C ILE A 108 -12.76 21.99 -3.88
N GLU A 109 -13.09 23.20 -3.43
CA GLU A 109 -14.15 24.00 -4.02
C GLU A 109 -13.59 24.97 -5.07
N ALA A 110 -14.28 25.10 -6.20
CA ALA A 110 -13.97 26.10 -7.21
C ALA A 110 -14.96 27.26 -7.14
N THR A 111 -14.50 28.46 -7.47
CA THR A 111 -15.40 29.58 -7.71
C THR A 111 -16.00 29.43 -9.11
N LYS A 112 -17.32 29.24 -9.19
CA LYS A 112 -18.04 29.26 -10.47
C LYS A 112 -17.74 30.57 -11.23
N THR A 113 -17.40 30.44 -12.49
CA THR A 113 -17.15 31.58 -13.37
C THR A 113 -18.39 32.45 -13.54
N THR A 114 -18.17 33.72 -13.90
CA THR A 114 -19.26 34.65 -14.21
C THR A 114 -20.19 34.09 -15.29
N LEU A 115 -19.63 33.39 -16.28
CA LEU A 115 -20.39 32.72 -17.34
C LEU A 115 -21.23 31.55 -16.81
N GLU A 116 -20.70 30.71 -15.93
CA GLU A 116 -21.48 29.64 -15.28
C GLU A 116 -22.60 30.20 -14.40
N LYS A 117 -22.33 31.26 -13.63
CA LYS A 117 -23.35 31.93 -12.80
C LYS A 117 -24.48 32.53 -13.64
N LEU A 118 -24.13 33.16 -14.77
CA LEU A 118 -25.08 33.67 -15.74
C LEU A 118 -25.90 32.53 -16.36
N ASN A 119 -25.25 31.43 -16.74
CA ASN A 119 -25.89 30.26 -17.33
C ASN A 119 -26.92 29.62 -16.37
N GLU A 120 -26.57 29.45 -15.09
CA GLU A 120 -27.51 28.97 -14.06
C GLU A 120 -28.68 29.92 -13.85
N HIS A 121 -28.45 31.23 -13.95
CA HIS A 121 -29.49 32.23 -13.83
C HIS A 121 -30.48 32.19 -15.01
N PHE A 122 -30.01 31.90 -16.24
CA PHE A 122 -30.91 31.64 -17.39
C PHE A 122 -31.66 30.32 -17.23
N ALA A 123 -30.98 29.26 -16.78
CA ALA A 123 -31.60 27.94 -16.54
C ALA A 123 -32.73 28.01 -15.50
N LYS A 124 -32.52 28.74 -14.39
CA LYS A 124 -33.56 28.97 -13.36
C LYS A 124 -34.76 29.77 -13.86
N ARG A 125 -34.60 30.55 -14.94
CA ARG A 125 -35.67 31.32 -15.58
C ARG A 125 -36.35 30.55 -16.73
N GLY A 126 -36.00 29.28 -16.95
CA GLY A 126 -36.53 28.47 -18.05
C GLY A 126 -36.11 28.94 -19.44
N ALA A 127 -35.10 29.81 -19.52
CA ALA A 127 -34.62 30.36 -20.79
C ALA A 127 -33.47 29.50 -21.34
N ARG A 128 -33.50 29.23 -22.65
CA ARG A 128 -32.37 28.61 -23.34
C ARG A 128 -31.19 29.59 -23.29
N SER A 129 -30.08 29.15 -22.72
CA SER A 129 -28.92 30.02 -22.53
C SER A 129 -28.40 30.58 -23.85
N PRO A 130 -28.24 31.91 -23.97
CA PRO A 130 -27.77 32.55 -25.19
C PRO A 130 -26.26 32.45 -25.39
N PHE A 131 -25.54 31.95 -24.40
CA PHE A 131 -24.09 31.78 -24.44
C PHE A 131 -23.74 30.29 -24.60
N PRO A 132 -22.74 29.95 -25.43
CA PRO A 132 -22.23 28.59 -25.49
C PRO A 132 -21.82 28.16 -24.08
N SER A 133 -22.17 26.92 -23.71
CA SER A 133 -21.74 26.34 -22.45
C SER A 133 -20.22 26.53 -22.34
N PRO A 134 -19.69 27.08 -21.23
CA PRO A 134 -18.27 27.35 -21.13
C PRO A 134 -17.52 26.06 -21.42
N ASP A 135 -16.69 26.13 -22.46
CA ASP A 135 -15.67 25.15 -22.73
C ASP A 135 -14.89 24.91 -21.43
N THR A 136 -14.64 23.64 -21.19
CA THR A 136 -14.44 23.03 -19.87
C THR A 136 -13.09 23.37 -19.22
N GLN A 137 -12.47 24.51 -19.55
CA GLN A 137 -11.03 24.70 -19.34
C GLN A 137 -10.56 25.88 -18.50
N THR A 138 -11.42 26.76 -17.96
CA THR A 138 -10.88 27.84 -17.10
C THR A 138 -11.69 28.18 -15.85
N GLY A 139 -12.84 27.52 -15.63
CA GLY A 139 -13.73 27.86 -14.53
C GLY A 139 -13.50 27.16 -13.19
N GLY A 140 -12.72 26.08 -13.17
CA GLY A 140 -12.49 25.29 -11.95
C GLY A 140 -11.26 25.69 -11.14
N LYS A 141 -10.34 26.49 -11.70
CA LYS A 141 -8.96 26.61 -11.17
C LYS A 141 -8.76 27.75 -10.19
N ARG A 142 -9.82 28.53 -9.93
CA ARG A 142 -9.77 29.73 -9.09
C ARG A 142 -10.65 29.57 -7.85
N GLY A 143 -10.15 30.08 -6.74
CA GLY A 143 -10.83 30.08 -5.45
C GLY A 143 -10.86 31.46 -4.81
N VAL A 144 -11.89 31.74 -4.02
CA VAL A 144 -11.89 32.85 -3.06
C VAL A 144 -11.22 32.41 -1.75
N GLN A 145 -10.93 33.36 -0.86
CA GLN A 145 -10.19 33.08 0.39
C GLN A 145 -10.78 31.93 1.22
N SER A 146 -12.12 31.87 1.38
CA SER A 146 -12.78 30.78 2.12
C SER A 146 -12.56 29.40 1.49
N GLN A 147 -12.49 29.33 0.16
CA GLN A 147 -12.23 28.08 -0.57
C GLN A 147 -10.77 27.67 -0.48
N PHE A 148 -9.83 28.62 -0.49
CA PHE A 148 -8.43 28.36 -0.18
C PHE A 148 -8.27 27.85 1.25
N ASP A 149 -8.95 28.45 2.23
CA ASP A 149 -8.89 28.01 3.63
C ASP A 149 -9.46 26.59 3.80
N ALA A 150 -10.59 26.30 3.15
CA ALA A 150 -11.14 24.95 3.11
C ALA A 150 -10.17 23.95 2.46
N ALA A 151 -9.59 24.29 1.29
CA ALA A 151 -8.61 23.45 0.60
C ALA A 151 -7.36 23.20 1.45
N ILE A 152 -6.84 24.24 2.12
CA ILE A 152 -5.70 24.13 3.03
C ILE A 152 -6.03 23.19 4.20
N ASN A 153 -7.22 23.29 4.79
CA ASN A 153 -7.63 22.44 5.91
C ASN A 153 -7.84 20.99 5.46
N ASN A 154 -8.48 20.77 4.31
CA ASN A 154 -8.67 19.43 3.74
C ASN A 154 -7.34 18.78 3.39
N LEU A 155 -6.39 19.54 2.82
CA LEU A 155 -5.05 19.05 2.50
C LEU A 155 -4.26 18.71 3.76
N LYS A 156 -4.34 19.53 4.82
CA LYS A 156 -3.73 19.22 6.13
C LYS A 156 -4.30 17.93 6.72
N ALA A 157 -5.63 17.79 6.75
CA ALA A 157 -6.26 16.57 7.25
C ALA A 157 -5.82 15.33 6.47
N SER A 158 -5.67 15.47 5.15
CA SER A 158 -5.15 14.40 4.30
C SER A 158 -3.67 14.09 4.59
N ILE A 159 -2.83 15.11 4.83
CA ILE A 159 -1.42 14.93 5.25
C ILE A 159 -1.35 14.17 6.58
N ASP A 160 -2.16 14.56 7.56
CA ASP A 160 -2.18 13.93 8.88
C ASP A 160 -2.63 12.46 8.79
N GLY A 161 -3.61 12.17 7.93
CA GLY A 161 -4.03 10.80 7.60
C GLY A 161 -2.88 9.99 6.98
N ALA A 162 -2.24 10.52 5.93
CA ALA A 162 -1.13 9.86 5.25
C ALA A 162 0.07 9.61 6.18
N ASN A 163 0.37 10.53 7.10
CA ASN A 163 1.39 10.35 8.13
C ASN A 163 1.04 9.20 9.09
N SER A 164 -0.20 9.20 9.60
CA SER A 164 -0.67 8.15 10.53
C SER A 164 -0.62 6.77 9.88
N GLU A 165 -1.06 6.67 8.63
CA GLU A 165 -0.97 5.42 7.88
C GLU A 165 0.49 5.03 7.59
N GLY A 166 1.39 5.98 7.39
CA GLY A 166 2.83 5.76 7.22
C GLY A 166 3.49 5.17 8.47
N GLU A 167 3.11 5.65 9.66
CA GLU A 167 3.56 5.07 10.94
C GLU A 167 3.10 3.62 11.07
N MET A 168 1.84 3.33 10.73
CA MET A 168 1.31 1.97 10.71
C MET A 168 2.04 1.06 9.72
N ALA A 169 2.35 1.56 8.52
CA ALA A 169 3.11 0.83 7.52
C ALA A 169 4.53 0.49 8.02
N MET A 170 5.17 1.41 8.74
CA MET A 170 6.48 1.16 9.35
C MET A 170 6.41 0.07 10.42
N ILE A 171 5.40 0.10 11.29
CA ILE A 171 5.17 -0.96 12.29
C ILE A 171 4.96 -2.31 11.58
N HIS A 172 4.18 -2.32 10.51
CA HIS A 172 3.95 -3.53 9.72
C HIS A 172 5.25 -4.07 9.11
N LEU A 173 6.07 -3.20 8.50
CA LEU A 173 7.37 -3.55 7.92
C LEU A 173 8.32 -4.12 8.98
N GLN A 174 8.41 -3.49 10.15
CA GLN A 174 9.21 -4.00 11.27
C GLN A 174 8.75 -5.40 11.71
N GLY A 175 7.43 -5.63 11.76
CA GLY A 175 6.85 -6.94 12.04
C GLY A 175 7.18 -7.99 10.98
N LEU A 176 7.15 -7.63 9.70
CA LEU A 176 7.54 -8.52 8.60
C LEU A 176 9.03 -8.87 8.64
N LEU A 177 9.90 -7.88 8.90
CA LEU A 177 11.34 -8.09 9.06
C LEU A 177 11.65 -9.04 10.22
N GLY A 178 10.95 -8.89 11.34
CA GLY A 178 11.04 -9.83 12.46
C GLY A 178 10.70 -11.26 12.03
N LYS A 179 9.55 -11.46 11.40
CA LYS A 179 9.12 -12.79 10.91
C LYS A 179 10.07 -13.38 9.88
N HIS A 180 10.60 -12.57 8.97
CA HIS A 180 11.58 -12.99 7.98
C HIS A 180 12.87 -13.49 8.65
N ASN A 181 13.35 -12.76 9.65
CA ASN A 181 14.54 -13.16 10.43
C ASN A 181 14.28 -14.44 11.25
N ASP A 182 13.10 -14.58 11.85
CA ASP A 182 12.72 -15.79 12.59
C ASP A 182 12.72 -17.03 11.69
N VAL A 183 12.17 -16.91 10.47
CA VAL A 183 12.17 -18.01 9.49
C VAL A 183 13.59 -18.36 9.07
N ALA A 184 14.47 -17.37 8.84
CA ALA A 184 15.87 -17.62 8.53
C ALA A 184 16.60 -18.36 9.68
N ALA A 185 16.36 -17.96 10.93
CA ALA A 185 16.94 -18.63 12.10
C ALA A 185 16.42 -20.07 12.24
N LEU A 186 15.12 -20.30 12.04
CA LEU A 186 14.52 -21.64 12.06
C LEU A 186 15.10 -22.55 10.98
N MET A 187 15.29 -22.05 9.76
CA MET A 187 15.92 -22.81 8.67
C MET A 187 17.34 -23.24 9.04
N SER A 188 18.16 -22.30 9.55
CA SER A 188 19.53 -22.58 9.99
C SER A 188 19.57 -23.63 11.11
N ASN A 189 18.73 -23.47 12.12
CA ASN A 189 18.64 -24.40 13.25
C ASN A 189 18.22 -25.81 12.81
N LEU A 190 17.28 -25.90 11.88
CA LEU A 190 16.81 -27.18 11.34
C LEU A 190 17.90 -27.87 10.53
N LEU A 191 18.59 -27.15 9.64
CA LEU A 191 19.72 -27.69 8.86
C LEU A 191 20.86 -28.17 9.75
N SER A 192 21.22 -27.40 10.78
CA SER A 192 22.26 -27.81 11.74
C SER A 192 21.87 -29.07 12.51
N ARG A 193 20.61 -29.21 12.93
CA ARG A 193 20.12 -30.43 13.59
C ARG A 193 20.11 -31.62 12.64
N ASP A 194 19.66 -31.44 11.41
CA ASP A 194 19.67 -32.50 10.39
C ASP A 194 21.09 -33.01 10.10
N GLN A 195 22.07 -32.11 9.98
CA GLN A 195 23.49 -32.47 9.84
C GLN A 195 24.01 -33.28 11.03
N LYS A 196 23.78 -32.81 12.26
CA LYS A 196 24.20 -33.54 13.48
C LYS A 196 23.58 -34.94 13.56
N ILE A 197 22.31 -35.09 13.21
CA ILE A 197 21.64 -36.40 13.19
C ILE A 197 22.29 -37.32 12.16
N LYS A 198 22.56 -36.82 10.95
CA LYS A 198 23.25 -37.59 9.90
C LYS A 198 24.65 -38.01 10.35
N GLU A 199 25.42 -37.11 10.97
CA GLU A 199 26.74 -37.42 11.52
C GLU A 199 26.69 -38.50 12.60
N MET A 200 25.73 -38.43 13.54
CA MET A 200 25.54 -39.47 14.56
C MET A 200 25.19 -40.83 13.94
N ILE A 201 24.32 -40.86 12.94
CA ILE A 201 23.96 -42.10 12.24
C ILE A 201 25.20 -42.68 11.56
N ILE A 202 25.93 -41.87 10.78
CA ILE A 202 27.17 -42.30 10.10
C ILE A 202 28.20 -42.77 11.12
N GLY A 203 28.32 -42.09 12.27
CA GLY A 203 29.21 -42.47 13.36
C GLY A 203 28.88 -43.82 13.96
N ASN A 204 27.60 -44.16 14.14
CA ASN A 204 27.17 -45.46 14.66
C ASN A 204 27.34 -46.62 13.67
N PHE A 205 27.53 -46.34 12.38
CA PHE A 205 27.80 -47.34 11.35
C PHE A 205 29.30 -47.58 11.08
N ARG A 206 30.17 -46.79 11.71
CA ARG A 206 31.63 -47.00 11.71
C ARG A 206 32.05 -47.91 12.85
#